data_AF-V4XTI8-F1
#
_entry.id   AF-V4XTI8-F1
#
_cell.length_a   1.000
_cell.length_b   1.000
_cell.length_c   1.000
_cell.angle_alpha   90.00
_cell.angle_beta   90.00
_cell.angle_gamma   90.00
#
_symmetry.space_group_name_H-M   'P 1'
#
loop_
_entity.id
_entity.type
_entity.pdbx_description
1 polymer ?
#
loop_
_entity_poly.entity_id
_entity_poly.type
_entity_poly.pdbx_seq_one_letter_code
_entity_poly.pdbx_strand_id
1 'polypeptide(L)'
;MGLVRRLTDAIAERRGDTNKPTETGDDGMVNVNGRAAIVAYYYDVSPRQARHIAAVLRDRMDRANDVTVREIAAGIREETGLSPEVAGRIAHNERASIVNTSIVAAYEERSGVEGKLFHLPGDIDEDSHPVRVDVDERIREHGGAVSLSELRDLFREAAEKYEDEGGTPERVDHWLAHERPRYTITRYR
;
A
#
# COMPACT_ATOMS: atom_id res chain seq x y z
N MET A 1 2.94 -19.33 -11.02
CA MET A 1 3.93 -19.42 -9.92
C MET A 1 5.33 -18.87 -10.22
N GLY A 2 5.65 -18.34 -11.42
CA GLY A 2 7.04 -17.95 -11.77
C GLY A 2 7.30 -16.45 -12.03
N LEU A 3 6.28 -15.61 -12.13
CA LEU A 3 6.44 -14.19 -12.47
C LEU A 3 6.59 -13.29 -11.24
N VAL A 4 5.86 -13.57 -10.17
CA VAL A 4 5.91 -12.82 -8.90
C VAL A 4 7.32 -12.88 -8.31
N ARG A 5 7.92 -14.08 -8.26
CA ARG A 5 9.29 -14.28 -7.81
C ARG A 5 10.32 -13.54 -8.69
N ARG A 6 10.10 -13.44 -10.00
CA ARG A 6 10.97 -12.65 -10.89
C ARG A 6 10.87 -11.14 -10.65
N LEU A 7 9.71 -10.64 -10.24
CA LEU A 7 9.53 -9.22 -9.90
C LEU A 7 10.18 -8.90 -8.55
N THR A 8 10.09 -9.79 -7.56
CA THR A 8 10.78 -9.66 -6.26
C THR A 8 12.30 -9.83 -6.42
N ASP A 9 12.74 -10.79 -7.24
CA ASP A 9 14.16 -11.02 -7.53
C ASP A 9 14.75 -9.85 -8.34
N ALA A 10 14.02 -9.24 -9.28
CA ALA A 10 14.49 -8.04 -9.98
C ALA A 10 14.64 -6.80 -9.08
N ILE A 11 13.89 -6.74 -7.98
CA ILE A 11 14.03 -5.70 -6.94
C ILE A 11 15.22 -6.02 -6.02
N ALA A 12 15.50 -7.30 -5.75
CA ALA A 12 16.61 -7.75 -4.90
C ALA A 12 17.97 -7.75 -5.61
N GLU A 13 18.06 -8.18 -6.87
CA GLU A 13 19.31 -8.27 -7.65
C GLU A 13 19.91 -6.89 -7.96
N ARG A 14 19.10 -5.82 -7.96
CA ARG A 14 19.58 -4.45 -8.17
C ARG A 14 20.35 -3.87 -6.98
N ARG A 15 20.40 -4.56 -5.82
CA ARG A 15 21.28 -4.24 -4.69
C ARG A 15 22.70 -4.79 -4.85
N GLY A 16 22.99 -5.56 -5.91
CA GLY A 16 24.20 -6.37 -6.02
C GLY A 16 25.28 -5.92 -7.01
N ASP A 17 25.12 -4.86 -7.81
CA ASP A 17 26.10 -4.56 -8.86
C ASP A 17 26.78 -3.20 -8.70
N THR A 18 28.11 -3.25 -8.56
CA THR A 18 29.00 -2.13 -8.31
C THR A 18 29.59 -1.65 -9.62
N ASN A 19 28.98 -0.66 -10.28
CA ASN A 19 29.73 0.32 -11.09
C ASN A 19 28.93 1.55 -11.55
N LYS A 20 29.35 2.69 -10.99
CA LYS A 20 29.15 4.11 -11.33
C LYS A 20 27.73 4.72 -11.38
N PRO A 21 27.58 5.94 -10.81
CA PRO A 21 26.28 6.51 -10.53
C PRO A 21 25.81 7.39 -11.69
N THR A 22 24.64 7.06 -12.24
CA THR A 22 23.81 8.04 -12.92
C THR A 22 22.77 8.49 -11.89
N GLU A 23 22.89 9.75 -11.49
CA GLU A 23 22.01 10.43 -10.54
C GLU A 23 20.53 10.23 -10.90
N THR A 24 19.79 9.59 -10.00
CA THR A 24 18.64 10.22 -9.32
C THR A 24 18.48 9.45 -8.01
N GLY A 25 18.84 10.10 -6.90
CA GLY A 25 18.67 9.52 -5.57
C GLY A 25 17.22 9.11 -5.37
N ASP A 26 17.00 7.81 -5.20
CA ASP A 26 15.72 7.20 -4.84
C ASP A 26 15.59 7.15 -3.32
N ASP A 27 15.94 8.26 -2.65
CA ASP A 27 16.10 8.38 -1.20
C ASP A 27 14.83 9.00 -0.54
N GLY A 28 13.71 8.99 -1.27
CA GLY A 28 12.41 9.49 -0.83
C GLY A 28 11.50 8.36 -0.32
N MET A 29 10.38 8.72 0.31
CA MET A 29 9.40 7.77 0.83
C MET A 29 8.78 6.90 -0.29
N VAL A 30 8.86 7.35 -1.54
CA VAL A 30 8.24 6.70 -2.70
C VAL A 30 9.26 6.45 -3.83
N ASN A 31 9.59 5.17 -4.04
CA ASN A 31 10.27 4.73 -5.26
C ASN A 31 9.30 4.80 -6.46
N VAL A 32 9.54 5.74 -7.38
CA VAL A 32 8.63 6.00 -8.51
C VAL A 32 8.49 4.80 -9.43
N ASN A 33 9.58 4.07 -9.70
CA ASN A 33 9.55 2.95 -10.64
C ASN A 33 8.77 1.76 -10.07
N GLY A 34 9.05 1.40 -8.82
CA GLY A 34 8.33 0.34 -8.11
C GLY A 34 6.87 0.70 -7.92
N ARG A 35 6.58 1.94 -7.51
CA ARG A 35 5.21 2.42 -7.31
C ARG A 35 4.42 2.49 -8.63
N ALA A 36 5.05 2.92 -9.73
CA ALA A 36 4.41 2.90 -11.05
C ALA A 36 4.06 1.47 -11.50
N ALA A 37 4.89 0.47 -11.17
CA ALA A 37 4.58 -0.93 -11.47
C ALA A 37 3.37 -1.43 -10.67
N ILE A 38 3.29 -1.11 -9.37
CA ILE A 38 2.14 -1.42 -8.51
C ILE A 38 0.87 -0.76 -9.07
N VAL A 39 0.94 0.54 -9.38
CA VAL A 39 -0.21 1.29 -9.90
C VAL A 39 -0.69 0.73 -11.24
N ALA A 40 0.23 0.42 -12.17
CA ALA A 40 -0.12 -0.16 -13.47
C ALA A 40 -0.72 -1.57 -13.35
N TYR A 41 -0.45 -2.29 -12.26
CA TYR A 41 -0.96 -3.63 -12.02
C TYR A 41 -2.37 -3.62 -11.42
N TYR A 42 -2.64 -2.76 -10.43
CA TYR A 42 -3.90 -2.78 -9.68
C TYR A 42 -4.97 -1.81 -10.18
N TYR A 43 -4.62 -0.87 -11.05
CA TYR A 43 -5.56 0.10 -11.60
C TYR A 43 -5.57 0.02 -13.12
N ASP A 44 -6.76 0.20 -13.70
CA ASP A 44 -6.94 0.31 -15.14
C ASP A 44 -6.45 1.68 -15.64
N VAL A 45 -5.12 1.82 -15.71
CA VAL A 45 -4.42 3.02 -16.15
C VAL A 45 -3.27 2.62 -17.07
N SER A 46 -2.96 3.47 -18.05
CA SER A 46 -1.81 3.23 -18.92
C SER A 46 -0.48 3.30 -18.14
N PRO A 47 0.59 2.63 -18.61
CA PRO A 47 1.91 2.73 -17.99
C PRO A 47 2.43 4.17 -17.87
N ARG A 48 2.05 5.05 -18.82
CA ARG A 48 2.37 6.47 -18.75
C ARG A 48 1.64 7.14 -17.57
N GLN A 49 0.32 6.93 -17.45
CA GLN A 49 -0.45 7.46 -16.32
C GLN A 49 0.06 6.92 -14.99
N ALA A 50 0.42 5.63 -14.90
CA ALA A 50 0.98 5.04 -13.69
C ALA A 50 2.29 5.73 -13.24
N ARG A 51 3.17 6.08 -14.18
CA ARG A 51 4.38 6.87 -13.88
C ARG A 51 4.05 8.28 -13.39
N HIS A 52 3.08 8.95 -14.01
CA HIS A 52 2.64 10.28 -13.56
C HIS A 52 2.02 10.21 -12.15
N ILE A 53 1.19 9.20 -11.87
CA ILE A 53 0.62 8.96 -10.53
C ILE A 53 1.73 8.74 -9.51
N ALA A 54 2.69 7.87 -9.78
CA ALA A 54 3.81 7.61 -8.89
C ALA A 54 4.67 8.86 -8.64
N ALA A 55 4.87 9.70 -9.66
CA ALA A 55 5.56 10.97 -9.52
C ALA A 55 4.79 11.96 -8.63
N VAL A 56 3.46 12.06 -8.78
CA VAL A 56 2.60 12.89 -7.92
C VAL A 56 2.67 12.39 -6.47
N LEU A 57 2.57 11.08 -6.24
CA LEU A 57 2.66 10.50 -4.91
C LEU A 57 4.00 10.83 -4.24
N ARG A 58 5.12 10.66 -4.95
CA ARG A 58 6.45 11.05 -4.46
C ARG A 58 6.50 12.54 -4.13
N ASP A 59 6.15 13.39 -5.08
CA ASP A 59 6.22 14.85 -4.94
C ASP A 59 5.46 15.36 -3.72
N ARG A 60 4.26 14.82 -3.50
CA ARG A 60 3.36 15.25 -2.44
C ARG A 60 3.71 14.65 -1.08
N MET A 61 4.12 13.39 -1.03
CA MET A 61 4.42 12.70 0.24
C MET A 61 5.82 13.05 0.77
N ASP A 62 6.78 13.37 -0.09
CA ASP A 62 8.14 13.74 0.35
C ASP A 62 8.23 15.20 0.81
N ARG A 63 7.34 16.09 0.34
CA ARG A 63 7.45 17.54 0.58
C ARG A 63 6.56 18.09 1.69
N ALA A 64 5.52 17.38 2.09
CA ALA A 64 4.51 17.93 2.99
C ALA A 64 4.15 16.97 4.12
N ASN A 65 4.32 17.43 5.36
CA ASN A 65 3.90 16.70 6.56
C ASN A 65 2.37 16.51 6.62
N ASP A 66 1.58 17.37 5.96
CA ASP A 66 0.11 17.42 6.06
C ASP A 66 -0.61 17.31 4.70
N VAL A 67 -0.03 16.59 3.72
CA VAL A 67 -0.72 16.41 2.43
C VAL A 67 -2.06 15.67 2.60
N THR A 68 -3.12 16.28 2.08
CA THR A 68 -4.45 15.70 2.06
C THR A 68 -4.65 14.77 0.85
N VAL A 69 -5.52 13.77 1.01
CA VAL A 69 -5.95 12.89 -0.11
C VAL A 69 -6.52 13.71 -1.27
N ARG A 70 -7.20 14.83 -0.96
CA ARG A 70 -7.78 15.73 -1.97
C ARG A 70 -6.71 16.39 -2.85
N GLU A 71 -5.58 16.80 -2.27
CA GLU A 71 -4.47 17.40 -3.01
C GLU A 71 -3.76 16.37 -3.90
N ILE A 72 -3.55 15.15 -3.39
CA ILE A 72 -3.00 14.04 -4.19
C ILE A 72 -3.93 13.73 -5.36
N ALA A 73 -5.23 13.59 -5.09
CA ALA A 73 -6.23 13.32 -6.13
C ALA A 73 -6.27 14.44 -7.18
N ALA A 74 -6.20 15.70 -6.77
CA ALA A 74 -6.15 16.83 -7.69
C ALA A 74 -4.92 16.75 -8.62
N GLY A 75 -3.73 16.48 -8.06
CA GLY A 75 -2.51 16.30 -8.84
C GLY A 75 -2.59 15.11 -9.81
N ILE A 76 -3.14 13.97 -9.36
CA ILE A 76 -3.36 12.81 -10.23
C ILE A 76 -4.25 13.20 -11.42
N ARG A 77 -5.37 13.89 -11.18
CA ARG A 77 -6.29 14.30 -12.26
C ARG A 77 -5.62 15.22 -13.27
N GLU A 78 -4.90 16.23 -12.78
CA GLU A 78 -4.22 17.20 -13.62
C GLU A 78 -3.21 16.52 -14.55
N GLU A 79 -2.44 15.55 -14.03
CA GLU A 79 -1.38 14.87 -14.77
C GLU A 79 -1.87 13.72 -15.67
N THR A 80 -3.05 13.15 -15.40
CA THR A 80 -3.50 11.92 -16.07
C THR A 80 -4.83 12.01 -16.81
N GLY A 81 -5.63 13.04 -16.54
CA GLY A 81 -6.98 13.18 -17.08
C GLY A 81 -8.00 12.19 -16.51
N LEU A 82 -7.67 11.45 -15.45
CA LEU A 82 -8.60 10.50 -14.82
C LEU A 82 -9.81 11.19 -14.19
N SER A 83 -10.92 10.45 -14.07
CA SER A 83 -12.13 10.96 -13.42
C SER A 83 -11.87 11.30 -11.94
N PRO A 84 -12.63 12.23 -11.35
CA PRO A 84 -12.51 12.56 -9.93
C PRO A 84 -12.60 11.35 -9.01
N GLU A 85 -13.49 10.41 -9.32
CA GLU A 85 -13.73 9.20 -8.54
C GLU A 85 -12.54 8.25 -8.62
N VAL A 86 -12.02 8.01 -9.82
CA VAL A 86 -10.86 7.14 -10.03
C VAL A 86 -9.61 7.72 -9.37
N ALA A 87 -9.34 9.00 -9.58
CA ALA A 87 -8.19 9.67 -8.99
C ALA A 87 -8.28 9.73 -7.45
N GLY A 88 -9.48 9.98 -6.90
CA GLY A 88 -9.74 9.96 -5.47
C GLY A 88 -9.47 8.59 -4.86
N ARG A 89 -9.94 7.52 -5.51
CA ARG A 89 -9.70 6.13 -5.08
C ARG A 89 -8.21 5.77 -5.11
N ILE A 90 -7.50 6.10 -6.19
CA ILE A 90 -6.05 5.84 -6.31
C ILE A 90 -5.30 6.61 -5.23
N ALA A 91 -5.56 7.91 -5.08
CA ALA A 91 -4.91 8.77 -4.08
C ALA A 91 -5.08 8.21 -2.67
N HIS A 92 -6.29 7.76 -2.33
CA HIS A 92 -6.58 7.22 -1.01
C HIS A 92 -5.84 5.89 -0.76
N ASN A 93 -5.97 4.93 -1.67
CA ASN A 93 -5.40 3.59 -1.51
C ASN A 93 -3.87 3.62 -1.53
N GLU A 94 -3.26 4.37 -2.46
CA GLU A 94 -1.81 4.44 -2.58
C GLU A 94 -1.18 5.19 -1.41
N ARG A 95 -1.79 6.29 -0.94
CA ARG A 95 -1.31 6.98 0.26
C ARG A 95 -1.30 6.05 1.47
N ALA A 96 -2.40 5.31 1.69
CA ALA A 96 -2.48 4.35 2.78
C ALA A 96 -1.43 3.23 2.65
N SER A 97 -1.26 2.67 1.45
CA SER A 97 -0.24 1.65 1.16
C SER A 97 1.18 2.15 1.45
N ILE A 98 1.52 3.35 1.00
CA ILE A 98 2.86 3.94 1.19
C ILE A 98 3.12 4.17 2.69
N VAL A 99 2.13 4.72 3.42
CA VAL A 99 2.23 4.92 4.88
C VAL A 99 2.37 3.57 5.60
N ASN A 100 1.54 2.59 5.30
CA ASN A 100 1.60 1.26 5.92
C ASN A 100 2.95 0.57 5.65
N THR A 101 3.44 0.66 4.41
CA THR A 101 4.75 0.11 4.03
C THR A 101 5.87 0.78 4.82
N SER A 102 5.83 2.10 4.97
CA SER A 102 6.81 2.85 5.77
C SER A 102 6.77 2.47 7.25
N ILE A 103 5.57 2.30 7.83
CA ILE A 103 5.38 1.85 9.22
C ILE A 103 5.98 0.45 9.40
N VAL A 104 5.65 -0.49 8.52
CA VAL A 104 6.12 -1.87 8.59
C VAL A 104 7.65 -1.93 8.45
N ALA A 105 8.22 -1.24 7.47
CA ALA A 105 9.68 -1.16 7.28
C ALA A 105 10.38 -0.59 8.53
N ALA A 106 9.85 0.49 9.11
CA ALA A 106 10.41 1.09 10.32
C ALA A 106 10.38 0.13 11.54
N TYR A 107 9.42 -0.78 11.60
CA TYR A 107 9.36 -1.80 12.65
C TYR A 107 10.32 -2.97 12.37
N GLU A 108 10.40 -3.44 11.13
CA GLU A 108 11.29 -4.52 10.70
C GLU A 108 12.77 -4.14 10.87
N GLU A 109 13.17 -2.93 10.45
CA GLU A 109 14.56 -2.45 10.54
C GLU A 109 15.04 -2.28 11.98
N ARG A 110 14.16 -1.88 12.90
CA ARG A 110 14.51 -1.61 14.30
C ARG A 110 14.68 -2.88 15.15
N SER A 111 14.74 -4.07 14.54
CA SER A 111 14.97 -5.37 15.21
C SER A 111 13.97 -5.67 16.35
N GLY A 112 12.79 -5.07 16.30
CA GLY A 112 11.87 -5.05 17.45
C GLY A 112 10.44 -5.31 17.07
N VAL A 113 10.16 -6.12 16.04
CA VAL A 113 8.77 -6.52 15.72
C VAL A 113 8.28 -7.58 16.70
N GLU A 114 9.20 -8.35 17.27
CA GLU A 114 8.90 -9.45 18.18
C GLU A 114 8.17 -8.94 19.43
N GLY A 115 6.98 -9.45 19.68
CA GLY A 115 6.10 -9.04 20.78
C GLY A 115 5.34 -7.72 20.57
N LYS A 116 5.49 -7.03 19.43
CA LYS A 116 4.67 -5.86 19.12
C LYS A 116 3.34 -6.26 18.49
N LEU A 117 2.26 -5.72 19.03
CA LEU A 117 0.91 -5.93 18.51
C LEU A 117 0.43 -4.69 17.75
N PHE A 118 -0.45 -4.92 16.79
CA PHE A 118 -0.96 -3.95 15.85
C PHE A 118 -2.46 -4.11 15.72
N HIS A 119 -3.13 -2.99 15.46
CA HIS A 119 -4.57 -2.96 15.22
C HIS A 119 -4.88 -2.03 14.05
N LEU A 120 -6.12 -2.11 13.57
CA LEU A 120 -6.65 -1.30 12.48
C LEU A 120 -7.61 -0.26 13.06
N PRO A 121 -7.16 0.99 13.32
CA PRO A 121 -8.06 2.07 13.68
C PRO A 121 -9.00 2.42 12.52
N GLY A 122 -10.16 2.96 12.86
CA GLY A 122 -11.19 3.37 11.92
C GLY A 122 -12.43 2.50 12.04
N ASP A 123 -13.58 3.16 11.99
CA ASP A 123 -14.87 2.49 12.08
C ASP A 123 -15.14 1.69 10.81
N ILE A 124 -15.83 0.57 10.98
CA ILE A 124 -16.44 -0.18 9.89
C ILE A 124 -17.79 0.47 9.60
N ASP A 125 -17.99 0.86 8.35
CA ASP A 125 -19.23 1.44 7.85
C ASP A 125 -19.84 0.58 6.73
N GLU A 126 -21.02 1.00 6.23
CA GLU A 126 -21.74 0.30 5.16
C GLU A 126 -20.99 0.24 3.83
N ASP A 127 -19.97 1.08 3.64
CA ASP A 127 -19.13 1.12 2.45
C ASP A 127 -17.85 0.30 2.58
N SER A 128 -17.62 -0.31 3.74
CA SER A 128 -16.41 -1.08 4.03
C SER A 128 -16.40 -2.43 3.30
N HIS A 129 -15.28 -2.73 2.65
CA HIS A 129 -15.10 -4.00 1.94
C HIS A 129 -15.20 -5.21 2.89
N PRO A 130 -15.84 -6.32 2.50
CA PRO A 130 -15.96 -7.55 3.30
C PRO A 130 -14.65 -8.03 3.94
N VAL A 131 -13.55 -8.06 3.17
CA VAL A 131 -12.19 -8.31 3.68
C VAL A 131 -11.84 -7.50 4.93
N ARG A 132 -12.12 -6.20 4.97
CA ARG A 132 -11.80 -5.35 6.13
C ARG A 132 -12.70 -5.66 7.32
N VAL A 133 -13.97 -5.97 7.08
CA VAL A 133 -14.94 -6.37 8.11
C VAL A 133 -14.48 -7.66 8.79
N ASP A 134 -14.18 -8.69 8.00
CA ASP A 134 -13.73 -10.00 8.48
C ASP A 134 -12.41 -9.90 9.25
N VAL A 135 -11.43 -9.14 8.72
CA VAL A 135 -10.17 -8.88 9.45
C VAL A 135 -10.42 -8.14 10.77
N ASP A 136 -11.35 -7.18 10.81
CA ASP A 136 -11.67 -6.46 12.06
C ASP A 136 -12.26 -7.39 13.12
N GLU A 137 -13.20 -8.24 12.72
CA GLU A 137 -13.83 -9.24 13.58
C GLU A 137 -12.79 -10.20 14.13
N ARG A 138 -11.92 -10.73 13.27
CA ARG A 138 -10.86 -11.65 13.68
C ARG A 138 -9.84 -10.99 14.61
N ILE A 139 -9.45 -9.73 14.39
CA ILE A 139 -8.59 -8.99 15.33
C ILE A 139 -9.28 -8.81 16.69
N ARG A 140 -10.58 -8.50 16.71
CA ARG A 140 -11.36 -8.40 17.95
C ARG A 140 -11.40 -9.72 18.73
N GLU A 141 -11.56 -10.84 18.02
CA GLU A 141 -11.50 -12.18 18.61
C GLU A 141 -10.13 -12.51 19.22
N HIS A 142 -9.05 -11.95 18.67
CA HIS A 142 -7.68 -12.08 19.19
C HIS A 142 -7.35 -11.10 20.33
N GLY A 143 -8.36 -10.46 20.94
CA GLY A 143 -8.15 -9.50 22.04
C GLY A 143 -7.86 -8.08 21.57
N GLY A 144 -8.13 -7.77 20.30
CA GLY A 144 -8.11 -6.42 19.74
C GLY A 144 -6.80 -6.00 19.06
N ALA A 145 -5.77 -6.86 19.05
CA ALA A 145 -4.52 -6.61 18.35
C ALA A 145 -3.76 -7.91 18.03
N VAL A 146 -2.96 -7.90 16.97
CA VAL A 146 -2.19 -9.05 16.45
C VAL A 146 -0.80 -8.63 15.98
N SER A 147 0.12 -9.56 15.80
CA SER A 147 1.44 -9.28 15.19
C SER A 147 1.32 -8.88 13.71
N LEU A 148 2.38 -8.31 13.12
CA LEU A 148 2.37 -7.97 11.68
C LEU A 148 2.24 -9.19 10.77
N SER A 149 2.84 -10.33 11.14
CA SER A 149 2.71 -11.58 10.39
C SER A 149 1.27 -12.08 10.43
N GLU A 150 0.67 -12.14 11.62
CA GLU A 150 -0.73 -12.53 11.77
C GLU A 150 -1.65 -11.56 11.02
N LEU A 151 -1.40 -10.24 11.10
CA LEU A 151 -2.18 -9.26 10.35
C LEU A 151 -2.12 -9.51 8.83
N ARG A 152 -0.94 -9.85 8.31
CA ARG A 152 -0.76 -10.18 6.89
C ARG A 152 -1.52 -11.46 6.51
N ASP A 153 -1.46 -12.49 7.36
CA ASP A 153 -2.15 -13.76 7.14
C ASP A 153 -3.67 -13.57 7.19
N LEU A 154 -4.19 -12.83 8.18
CA LEU A 154 -5.60 -12.47 8.28
C LEU A 154 -6.09 -11.76 7.00
N PHE A 155 -5.33 -10.79 6.49
CA PHE A 155 -5.69 -10.09 5.26
C PHE A 155 -5.65 -10.98 4.02
N ARG A 156 -4.68 -11.89 3.91
CA ARG A 156 -4.61 -12.83 2.79
C ARG A 156 -5.76 -13.83 2.82
N GLU A 157 -6.00 -14.47 3.95
CA GLU A 157 -7.09 -15.43 4.11
C GLU A 157 -8.46 -14.79 3.85
N ALA A 158 -8.68 -13.57 4.37
CA ALA A 158 -9.90 -12.82 4.10
C ALA A 158 -10.00 -12.44 2.61
N ALA A 159 -8.90 -12.00 1.99
CA ALA A 159 -8.89 -11.69 0.56
C ALA A 159 -9.20 -12.91 -0.32
N GLU A 160 -8.70 -14.10 0.05
CA GLU A 160 -9.00 -15.38 -0.61
C GLU A 160 -10.47 -15.79 -0.42
N LYS A 161 -10.99 -15.66 0.81
CA LYS A 161 -12.40 -15.94 1.14
C LYS A 161 -13.38 -15.08 0.35
N TYR A 162 -13.01 -13.83 0.06
CA TYR A 162 -13.85 -12.83 -0.61
C TYR A 162 -13.37 -12.50 -2.03
N GLU A 163 -12.67 -13.40 -2.73
CA GLU A 163 -12.21 -13.17 -4.11
C GLU A 163 -13.35 -12.76 -5.05
N ASP A 164 -14.50 -13.44 -4.96
CA ASP A 164 -15.70 -13.16 -5.77
C ASP A 164 -16.33 -11.78 -5.48
N GLU A 165 -15.96 -11.16 -4.36
CA GLU A 165 -16.43 -9.83 -3.92
C GLU A 165 -15.38 -8.73 -4.13
N GLY A 166 -14.28 -9.03 -4.84
CA GLY A 166 -13.19 -8.07 -5.10
C GLY A 166 -12.00 -8.19 -4.14
N GLY A 167 -11.95 -9.27 -3.34
CA GLY A 167 -10.77 -9.70 -2.62
C GLY A 167 -9.59 -9.91 -3.58
N THR A 168 -8.41 -9.43 -3.19
CA THR A 168 -7.19 -9.55 -4.01
C THR A 168 -6.02 -9.85 -3.08
N PRO A 169 -5.67 -11.13 -2.88
CA PRO A 169 -4.61 -11.53 -1.95
C PRO A 169 -3.27 -10.86 -2.26
N GLU A 170 -2.97 -10.62 -3.54
CA GLU A 170 -1.73 -9.98 -3.98
C GLU A 170 -1.61 -8.53 -3.49
N ARG A 171 -2.73 -7.83 -3.25
CA ARG A 171 -2.70 -6.45 -2.72
C ARG A 171 -2.09 -6.38 -1.33
N VAL A 172 -2.16 -7.47 -0.57
CA VAL A 172 -1.63 -7.55 0.80
C VAL A 172 -0.11 -7.44 0.81
N ASP A 173 0.58 -7.91 -0.24
CA ASP A 173 2.04 -7.83 -0.36
C ASP A 173 2.56 -6.39 -0.44
N HIS A 174 1.67 -5.47 -0.85
CA HIS A 174 1.95 -4.05 -0.95
C HIS A 174 1.23 -3.23 0.12
N TRP A 175 0.61 -3.89 1.11
CA TRP A 175 -0.26 -3.26 2.11
C TRP A 175 -1.32 -2.33 1.47
N LEU A 176 -1.77 -2.70 0.28
CA LEU A 176 -2.72 -1.93 -0.51
C LEU A 176 -4.13 -2.32 -0.09
N ALA A 177 -4.96 -1.32 0.16
CA ALA A 177 -6.36 -1.55 0.47
C ALA A 177 -7.10 -2.24 -0.69
N HIS A 178 -8.03 -3.14 -0.35
CA HIS A 178 -9.06 -3.63 -1.27
C HIS A 178 -9.99 -2.48 -1.68
N GLU A 179 -11.04 -2.68 -2.45
CA GLU A 179 -11.87 -1.55 -2.86
C GLU A 179 -12.64 -0.97 -1.66
N ARG A 180 -12.34 0.28 -1.24
CA ARG A 180 -13.02 1.04 -0.16
C ARG A 180 -12.68 0.80 1.33
N PRO A 181 -11.86 -0.17 1.80
CA PRO A 181 -11.45 -0.16 3.18
C PRO A 181 -10.33 0.86 3.40
N ARG A 182 -10.60 1.81 4.28
CA ARG A 182 -9.61 2.79 4.72
C ARG A 182 -8.97 2.21 5.97
N TYR A 183 -7.67 1.90 5.92
CA TYR A 183 -6.96 1.53 7.13
C TYR A 183 -5.53 2.07 7.11
N THR A 184 -5.04 2.39 8.30
CA THR A 184 -3.64 2.69 8.54
C THR A 184 -3.21 1.84 9.73
N ILE A 185 -2.22 0.99 9.53
CA ILE A 185 -1.74 0.07 10.56
C ILE A 185 -1.17 0.90 11.71
N THR A 186 -1.68 0.67 12.93
CA THR A 186 -1.23 1.41 14.12
C THR A 186 -0.77 0.42 15.18
N ARG A 187 0.30 0.78 15.90
CA ARG A 187 0.81 -0.03 17.00
C ARG A 187 -0.17 0.00 18.17
N TYR A 188 -0.53 -1.19 18.64
CA TYR A 188 -1.24 -1.39 19.89
C TYR A 188 -0.23 -1.28 21.05
N ARG A 189 -0.60 -0.54 22.10
CA ARG A 189 0.28 0.01 23.15
C ARG A 189 1.34 -0.97 23.64
#